data_AF-A0A9E4ELZ6-F1
#
_entry.id   AF-A0A9E4ELZ6-F1
#
_cell.length_a   1.000
_cell.length_b   1.000
_cell.length_c   1.000
_cell.angle_alpha   90.00
_cell.angle_beta   90.00
_cell.angle_gamma   90.00
#
_symmetry.space_group_name_H-M   'P 1'
#
loop_
_entity.id
_entity.type
_entity.pdbx_description
1 polymer ?
#
loop_
_entity_poly.entity_id
_entity_poly.type
_entity_poly.pdbx_seq_one_letter_code
_entity_poly.pdbx_strand_id
1 'polypeptide(L)'
;MADTQDRLQQARQHIEAEDFDRAESLCADVLVTDPVSVLAHQLMARVWLGRNEPDKVRDRIAYRDQLPCDEHYVEWGLIAEEVEDLETAVQIYEDLLKRTPENGVVLYRLGLICLERGERDRAVGLLQRALRVSPDHAAAAFELAQCYVEDELWGLAADAYERGLACDPDNEEARTALQVVMSRMRELAQLPSSEVPSGEDAARRMRVLFAGREGVHARQWIDEEGRVGYSPVHEPLADLQGTATLGVYPMRADQTVLFGAIDIDIRKSALKAGEAGQPVSARLQELVLVDARRLARQFDELNLPVYVEDSGYKGVHLWLFFAEPVPAAVVKRFLEAVVQRVGPPGPELQWEVFPKQEQVAEDQLGNLIKLPLGIHLKTGRRCLFTDLEGQEYSDQEGFLQRIQQVERQAFEQAVSRLVVPPAQGGATGSAKTLREAFPEYEALFKGCPVLVALMEKAVVTHHLTHDERLVLKCILGHLDEGGHRLIHGIIGHCLDYSETITQQQIERTPPSPISCPRIRQRLPEVTSTVNCACVFDLPEGGYPSPLLHLESTFTQGRSQSADRHGPLVDKYVNLQRDYQRLKRELAQLEDDLHYAITSADQDELRAGGWILRRDGEGRFQVEVDLG
;
A
#
# COMPACT_ATOMS: atom_id res chain seq x y z
N MET A 1 27.02 44.85 -36.30
CA MET A 1 26.94 43.45 -35.85
C MET A 1 28.33 42.89 -35.55
N ALA A 2 29.23 42.70 -36.53
CA ALA A 2 30.58 42.18 -36.27
C ALA A 2 31.44 43.06 -35.32
N ASP A 3 31.43 44.39 -35.52
CA ASP A 3 32.13 45.36 -34.65
C ASP A 3 31.54 45.44 -33.22
N THR A 4 30.22 45.28 -33.09
CA THR A 4 29.52 45.31 -31.78
C THR A 4 29.87 44.10 -30.91
N GLN A 5 29.86 42.90 -31.49
CA GLN A 5 30.23 41.67 -30.77
C GLN A 5 31.70 41.67 -30.36
N ASP A 6 32.59 42.15 -31.23
CA ASP A 6 34.02 42.25 -30.93
C ASP A 6 34.28 43.19 -29.74
N ARG A 7 33.61 44.34 -29.69
CA ARG A 7 33.71 45.28 -28.55
C ARG A 7 33.18 44.68 -27.25
N LEU A 8 32.07 43.95 -27.26
CA LEU A 8 31.54 43.28 -26.07
C LEU A 8 32.47 42.15 -25.58
N GLN A 9 33.13 41.45 -26.50
CA GLN A 9 34.15 40.46 -26.16
C GLN A 9 35.39 41.11 -25.52
N GLN A 10 35.87 42.22 -26.08
CA GLN A 10 36.97 43.00 -25.49
C GLN A 10 36.56 43.56 -24.12
N ALA A 11 35.33 44.04 -23.95
CA ALA A 11 34.84 44.52 -22.67
C ALA A 11 34.87 43.42 -21.59
N ARG A 12 34.48 42.19 -21.91
CA ARG A 12 34.63 41.03 -21.00
C ARG A 12 36.07 40.79 -20.59
N GLN A 13 37.00 40.79 -21.56
CA GLN A 13 38.43 40.60 -21.29
C GLN A 13 39.00 41.71 -20.39
N HIS A 14 38.55 42.95 -20.58
CA HIS A 14 38.96 44.07 -19.72
C HIS A 14 38.35 43.97 -18.31
N ILE A 15 37.12 43.47 -18.15
CA ILE A 15 36.53 43.17 -16.83
C ILE A 15 37.37 42.10 -16.11
N GLU A 16 37.73 41.02 -16.80
CA GLU A 16 38.60 39.96 -16.26
C GLU A 16 39.99 40.48 -15.86
N ALA A 17 40.50 41.49 -16.57
CA ALA A 17 41.77 42.15 -16.27
C ALA A 17 41.65 43.30 -15.23
N GLU A 18 40.47 43.50 -14.63
CA GLU A 18 40.14 44.60 -13.71
C GLU A 18 40.33 46.02 -14.31
N ASP A 19 40.40 46.13 -15.65
CA ASP A 19 40.46 47.40 -16.38
C ASP A 19 39.05 47.94 -16.64
N PHE A 20 38.39 48.35 -15.54
CA PHE A 20 37.00 48.78 -15.55
C PHE A 20 36.76 50.04 -16.38
N ASP A 21 37.73 50.95 -16.47
CA ASP A 21 37.63 52.17 -17.28
C ASP A 21 37.51 51.85 -18.76
N ARG A 22 38.34 50.91 -19.24
CA ARG A 22 38.31 50.51 -20.64
C ARG A 22 37.06 49.70 -20.96
N ALA A 23 36.65 48.80 -20.06
CA ALA A 23 35.43 48.03 -20.19
C ALA A 23 34.17 48.93 -20.24
N GLU A 24 34.08 49.93 -19.36
CA GLU A 24 32.97 50.90 -19.34
C GLU A 24 32.89 51.68 -20.65
N SER A 25 34.02 52.17 -21.16
CA SER A 25 34.08 52.91 -22.42
C SER A 25 33.58 52.05 -23.58
N LEU A 26 34.01 50.78 -23.65
CA LEU A 26 33.57 49.86 -24.71
C LEU A 26 32.08 49.55 -24.62
N CYS A 27 31.54 49.35 -23.41
CA CYS A 27 30.11 49.13 -23.21
C CYS A 27 29.30 50.40 -23.55
N ALA A 28 29.78 51.58 -23.19
CA ALA A 28 29.13 52.85 -23.51
C ALA A 28 29.08 53.10 -25.01
N ASP A 29 30.18 52.82 -25.73
CA ASP A 29 30.22 52.93 -27.20
C ASP A 29 29.20 52.01 -27.87
N VAL A 30 29.02 50.79 -27.35
CA VAL A 30 27.99 49.87 -27.84
C VAL A 30 26.60 50.44 -27.58
N LEU A 31 26.33 50.92 -26.36
CA LEU A 31 25.02 51.48 -25.97
C LEU A 31 24.64 52.76 -26.73
N VAL A 32 25.61 53.52 -27.26
CA VAL A 32 25.33 54.64 -28.17
C VAL A 32 24.72 54.15 -29.49
N THR A 33 25.23 53.03 -30.01
CA THR A 33 24.78 52.46 -31.30
C THR A 33 23.62 51.48 -31.17
N ASP A 34 23.51 50.81 -30.03
CA ASP A 34 22.49 49.83 -29.68
C ASP A 34 22.07 50.00 -28.21
N PRO A 35 21.18 50.97 -27.92
CA PRO A 35 20.76 51.29 -26.55
C PRO A 35 20.03 50.15 -25.83
N VAL A 36 19.53 49.16 -26.57
CA VAL A 36 18.73 48.05 -26.05
C VAL A 36 19.57 46.77 -25.91
N SER A 37 20.89 46.84 -26.10
CA SER A 37 21.80 45.70 -25.99
C SER A 37 21.86 45.15 -24.56
N VAL A 38 21.16 44.04 -24.30
CA VAL A 38 21.09 43.39 -22.98
C VAL A 38 22.49 43.07 -22.45
N LEU A 39 23.34 42.49 -23.29
CA LEU A 39 24.70 42.13 -22.91
C LEU A 39 25.55 43.36 -22.53
N ALA A 40 25.45 44.46 -23.27
CA ALA A 40 26.18 45.68 -22.91
C ALA A 40 25.74 46.23 -21.53
N HIS A 41 24.44 46.17 -21.24
CA HIS A 41 23.92 46.56 -19.92
C HIS A 41 24.38 45.61 -18.80
N GLN A 42 24.47 44.31 -19.05
CA GLN A 42 25.00 43.32 -18.08
C GLN A 42 26.49 43.54 -17.81
N LEU A 43 27.31 43.72 -18.86
CA LEU A 43 28.74 44.01 -18.70
C LEU A 43 28.96 45.35 -17.98
N MET A 44 28.12 46.35 -18.24
CA MET A 44 28.15 47.62 -17.50
C MET A 44 27.87 47.41 -16.00
N ALA A 45 26.88 46.58 -15.66
CA ALA A 45 26.60 46.24 -14.27
C ALA A 45 27.77 45.48 -13.62
N ARG A 46 28.42 44.56 -14.34
CA ARG A 46 29.64 43.85 -13.88
C ARG A 46 30.81 44.81 -13.62
N VAL A 47 31.01 45.82 -14.48
CA VAL A 47 32.00 46.88 -14.26
C VAL A 47 31.74 47.63 -12.95
N TRP A 48 30.48 48.02 -12.70
CA TRP A 48 30.13 48.75 -11.49
C TRP A 48 30.17 47.89 -10.22
N LEU A 49 29.88 46.60 -10.34
CA LEU A 49 30.14 45.60 -9.30
C LEU A 49 31.64 45.56 -8.93
N GLY A 50 32.52 45.45 -9.93
CA GLY A 50 33.98 45.42 -9.71
C GLY A 50 34.53 46.71 -9.08
N ARG A 51 33.87 47.85 -9.30
CA ARG A 51 34.19 49.13 -8.65
C ARG A 51 33.50 49.36 -7.31
N ASN A 52 32.70 48.40 -6.82
CA ASN A 52 31.92 48.50 -5.60
C ASN A 52 30.94 49.70 -5.61
N GLU A 53 30.21 49.89 -6.72
CA GLU A 53 29.21 50.93 -6.92
C GLU A 53 27.77 50.34 -6.99
N PRO A 54 27.23 49.81 -5.87
CA PRO A 54 26.00 49.00 -5.89
C PRO A 54 24.74 49.80 -6.28
N ASP A 55 24.70 51.11 -6.03
CA ASP A 55 23.54 51.93 -6.39
C ASP A 55 23.36 52.03 -7.91
N LYS A 56 24.46 52.19 -8.66
CA LYS A 56 24.42 52.19 -10.13
C LYS A 56 23.99 50.82 -10.67
N VAL A 57 24.41 49.74 -10.00
CA VAL A 57 24.01 48.37 -10.36
C VAL A 57 22.51 48.19 -10.16
N ARG A 58 21.95 48.61 -9.02
CA ARG A 58 20.50 48.54 -8.74
C ARG A 58 19.69 49.36 -9.74
N ASP A 59 20.12 50.57 -10.06
CA ASP A 59 19.50 51.40 -11.09
C ASP A 59 19.51 50.70 -12.47
N ARG A 60 20.61 50.01 -12.79
CA ARG A 60 20.73 49.24 -14.04
C ARG A 60 19.83 48.02 -14.06
N ILE A 61 19.75 47.29 -12.95
CA ILE A 61 18.84 46.14 -12.81
C ILE A 61 17.39 46.59 -12.97
N ALA A 62 17.00 47.74 -12.40
CA ALA A 62 15.66 48.29 -12.57
C ALA A 62 15.35 48.67 -14.04
N TYR A 63 16.37 49.13 -14.78
CA TYR A 63 16.23 49.45 -16.21
C TYR A 63 15.99 48.21 -17.09
N ARG A 64 16.32 47.00 -16.60
CA ARG A 64 16.15 45.72 -17.33
C ARG A 64 14.75 45.55 -17.90
N ASP A 65 13.70 45.98 -17.21
CA ASP A 65 12.32 45.79 -17.65
C ASP A 65 11.98 46.59 -18.92
N GLN A 66 12.84 47.54 -19.31
CA GLN A 66 12.75 48.28 -20.57
C GLN A 66 13.52 47.61 -21.72
N LEU A 67 14.31 46.58 -21.43
CA LEU A 67 15.11 45.87 -22.43
C LEU A 67 14.29 44.77 -23.12
N PRO A 68 14.61 44.43 -24.38
CA PRO A 68 14.01 43.31 -25.08
C PRO A 68 14.18 42.01 -24.29
N CYS A 69 13.10 41.22 -24.23
CA CYS A 69 13.07 39.94 -23.54
C CYS A 69 13.96 38.92 -24.28
N ASP A 70 15.11 38.54 -23.70
CA ASP A 70 16.09 37.63 -24.32
C ASP A 70 16.58 36.54 -23.35
N GLU A 71 17.19 35.46 -23.86
CA GLU A 71 17.60 34.22 -23.14
C GLU A 71 18.56 34.41 -21.95
N HIS A 72 19.13 35.59 -21.73
CA HIS A 72 20.19 35.86 -20.75
C HIS A 72 19.71 36.40 -19.38
N TYR A 73 18.46 36.12 -18.96
CA TYR A 73 17.92 36.63 -17.67
C TYR A 73 18.59 36.06 -16.41
N VAL A 74 19.23 34.88 -16.50
CA VAL A 74 19.95 34.28 -15.35
C VAL A 74 21.01 35.25 -14.82
N GLU A 75 21.74 35.89 -15.73
CA GLU A 75 22.83 36.82 -15.41
C GLU A 75 22.35 38.04 -14.61
N TRP A 76 21.14 38.53 -14.86
CA TRP A 76 20.55 39.61 -14.07
C TRP A 76 20.25 39.18 -12.63
N GLY A 77 19.82 37.93 -12.44
CA GLY A 77 19.61 37.36 -11.11
C GLY A 77 20.93 37.22 -10.34
N LEU A 78 22.00 36.75 -11.02
CA LEU A 78 23.34 36.63 -10.43
C LEU A 78 23.92 37.99 -10.03
N ILE A 79 23.79 39.00 -10.90
CA ILE A 79 24.21 40.38 -10.58
C ILE A 79 23.42 40.91 -9.37
N ALA A 80 22.13 40.59 -9.25
CA ALA A 80 21.32 40.98 -8.09
C ALA A 80 21.75 40.27 -6.80
N GLU A 81 22.09 38.97 -6.86
CA GLU A 81 22.69 38.23 -5.74
C GLU A 81 24.01 38.88 -5.27
N GLU A 82 24.89 39.26 -6.20
CA GLU A 82 26.20 39.85 -5.87
C GLU A 82 26.12 41.24 -5.23
N VAL A 83 25.02 41.99 -5.43
CA VAL A 83 24.74 43.25 -4.69
C VAL A 83 23.87 43.07 -3.46
N GLU A 84 23.70 41.82 -3.01
CA GLU A 84 22.86 41.40 -1.88
C GLU A 84 21.38 41.80 -2.02
N ASP A 85 20.91 42.07 -3.24
CA ASP A 85 19.50 42.35 -3.54
C ASP A 85 18.75 41.04 -3.83
N LEU A 86 18.64 40.22 -2.79
CA LEU A 86 18.01 38.91 -2.86
C LEU A 86 16.52 39.00 -3.23
N GLU A 87 15.84 40.09 -2.89
CA GLU A 87 14.42 40.29 -3.24
C GLU A 87 14.26 40.41 -4.75
N THR A 88 15.07 41.26 -5.38
CA THR A 88 15.08 41.41 -6.84
C THR A 88 15.57 40.13 -7.53
N ALA A 89 16.58 39.44 -6.99
CA ALA A 89 17.06 38.17 -7.53
C ALA A 89 15.94 37.11 -7.57
N VAL A 90 15.20 36.94 -6.46
CA VAL A 90 14.06 36.02 -6.39
C VAL A 90 12.98 36.38 -7.42
N GLN A 91 12.62 37.66 -7.54
CA GLN A 91 11.64 38.11 -8.52
C GLN A 91 12.06 37.77 -9.96
N ILE A 92 13.33 38.03 -10.30
CA ILE A 92 13.91 37.69 -11.61
C ILE A 92 13.80 36.18 -11.87
N TYR A 93 14.22 35.36 -10.90
CA TYR A 93 14.21 33.91 -11.04
C TYR A 93 12.80 33.34 -11.13
N GLU A 94 11.84 33.84 -10.35
CA GLU A 94 10.45 33.41 -10.45
C GLU A 94 9.82 33.79 -11.80
N ASP A 95 10.10 34.99 -12.31
CA ASP A 95 9.61 35.40 -13.63
C ASP A 95 10.25 34.60 -14.76
N LEU A 96 11.53 34.24 -14.60
CA LEU A 96 12.21 33.35 -15.53
C LEU A 96 11.60 31.94 -15.49
N LEU A 97 11.36 31.37 -14.31
CA LEU A 97 10.72 30.05 -14.17
C LEU A 97 9.28 29.99 -14.68
N LYS A 98 8.55 31.12 -14.74
CA LYS A 98 7.24 31.17 -15.41
C LYS A 98 7.34 30.91 -16.91
N ARG A 99 8.46 31.29 -17.53
CA ARG A 99 8.70 31.17 -18.98
C ARG A 99 9.48 29.89 -19.32
N THR A 100 10.46 29.56 -18.50
CA THR A 100 11.32 28.37 -18.60
C THR A 100 11.25 27.58 -17.30
N PRO A 101 10.19 26.77 -17.08
CA PRO A 101 9.98 26.04 -15.82
C PRO A 101 11.06 25.01 -15.48
N GLU A 102 11.83 24.60 -16.49
CA GLU A 102 12.87 23.57 -16.45
C GLU A 102 14.25 24.21 -16.68
N ASN A 103 14.58 25.25 -15.92
CA ASN A 103 15.93 25.81 -15.90
C ASN A 103 16.65 25.37 -14.61
N GLY A 104 17.51 24.35 -14.72
CA GLY A 104 18.21 23.74 -13.58
C GLY A 104 19.06 24.73 -12.79
N VAL A 105 19.76 25.65 -13.47
CA VAL A 105 20.60 26.67 -12.84
C VAL A 105 19.77 27.63 -11.99
N VAL A 106 18.63 28.09 -12.52
CA VAL A 106 17.74 29.01 -11.80
C VAL A 106 17.07 28.33 -10.62
N LEU A 107 16.66 27.06 -10.77
CA LEU A 107 16.12 26.25 -9.69
C LEU A 107 17.14 26.08 -8.56
N TYR A 108 18.40 25.83 -8.90
CA TYR A 108 19.50 25.74 -7.94
C TYR A 108 19.74 27.07 -7.22
N ARG A 109 19.88 28.19 -7.95
CA ARG A 109 20.11 29.52 -7.36
C ARG A 109 18.97 29.95 -6.44
N LEU A 110 17.72 29.77 -6.87
CA LEU A 110 16.57 30.04 -6.01
C LEU A 110 16.55 29.12 -4.78
N GLY A 111 17.01 27.88 -4.91
CA GLY A 111 17.22 26.95 -3.80
C GLY A 111 18.20 27.48 -2.76
N LEU A 112 19.37 27.98 -3.20
CA LEU A 112 20.37 28.60 -2.31
C LEU A 112 19.81 29.80 -1.55
N ILE A 113 19.14 30.73 -2.25
CA ILE A 113 18.53 31.91 -1.61
C ILE A 113 17.48 31.48 -0.57
N CYS A 114 16.70 30.43 -0.86
CA CYS A 114 15.78 29.86 0.10
C CYS A 114 16.50 29.29 1.33
N LEU A 115 17.66 28.65 1.18
CA LEU A 115 18.46 28.16 2.32
C LEU A 115 18.96 29.32 3.19
N GLU A 116 19.48 30.39 2.58
CA GLU A 116 19.94 31.58 3.31
C GLU A 116 18.81 32.25 4.12
N ARG A 117 17.59 32.19 3.60
CA ARG A 117 16.38 32.71 4.28
C ARG A 117 15.78 31.76 5.32
N GLY A 118 16.34 30.56 5.48
CA GLY A 118 15.78 29.51 6.33
C GLY A 118 14.50 28.85 5.77
N GLU A 119 14.15 29.11 4.50
CA GLU A 119 13.03 28.50 3.77
C GLU A 119 13.40 27.08 3.27
N ARG A 120 13.88 26.24 4.19
CA ARG A 120 14.49 24.94 3.91
C ARG A 120 13.61 23.99 3.08
N ASP A 121 12.34 23.86 3.44
CA ASP A 121 11.37 23.02 2.72
C ASP A 121 11.25 23.40 1.24
N ARG A 122 11.26 24.72 0.97
CA ARG A 122 11.18 25.26 -0.38
C ARG A 122 12.49 25.02 -1.12
N ALA A 123 13.63 25.20 -0.45
CA ALA A 123 14.95 24.93 -1.00
C ALA A 123 15.10 23.46 -1.43
N VAL A 124 14.78 22.50 -0.57
CA VAL A 124 14.83 21.06 -0.91
C VAL A 124 13.97 20.77 -2.13
N GLY A 125 12.74 21.30 -2.20
CA GLY A 125 11.86 21.13 -3.35
C GLY A 125 12.43 21.72 -4.65
N LEU A 126 13.14 22.85 -4.57
CA LEU A 126 13.80 23.51 -5.71
C LEU A 126 15.06 22.74 -6.15
N LEU A 127 15.90 22.30 -5.21
CA LEU A 127 17.10 21.51 -5.49
C LEU A 127 16.76 20.15 -6.11
N GLN A 128 15.72 19.47 -5.61
CA GLN A 128 15.20 18.25 -6.22
C GLN A 128 14.71 18.50 -7.66
N ARG A 129 14.05 19.63 -7.92
CA ARG A 129 13.66 20.01 -9.28
C ARG A 129 14.88 20.29 -10.15
N ALA A 130 15.89 20.97 -9.61
CA ALA A 130 17.12 21.25 -10.34
C ALA A 130 17.80 19.96 -10.81
N LEU A 131 17.93 18.96 -9.93
CA LEU A 131 18.52 17.66 -10.26
C LEU A 131 17.69 16.80 -11.20
N ARG A 132 16.36 17.00 -11.26
CA ARG A 132 15.54 16.34 -12.29
C ARG A 132 15.81 16.89 -13.69
N VAL A 133 16.03 18.20 -13.77
CA VAL A 133 16.27 18.90 -15.05
C VAL A 133 17.73 18.77 -15.48
N SER A 134 18.64 18.81 -14.52
CA SER A 134 20.09 18.73 -14.72
C SER A 134 20.67 17.70 -13.74
N PRO A 135 20.57 16.40 -14.06
CA PRO A 135 21.07 15.32 -13.20
C PRO A 135 22.57 15.37 -12.94
N ASP A 136 23.32 16.04 -13.80
CA ASP A 136 24.77 16.24 -13.75
C ASP A 136 25.21 17.44 -12.91
N HIS A 137 24.28 18.17 -12.29
CA HIS A 137 24.58 19.37 -11.51
C HIS A 137 25.12 19.02 -10.11
N ALA A 138 26.40 18.65 -10.03
CA ALA A 138 27.07 18.20 -8.81
C ALA A 138 26.83 19.10 -7.59
N ALA A 139 26.97 20.43 -7.74
CA ALA A 139 26.76 21.37 -6.65
C ALA A 139 25.34 21.33 -6.06
N ALA A 140 24.31 21.08 -6.88
CA ALA A 140 22.94 20.98 -6.40
C ALA A 140 22.73 19.68 -5.62
N ALA A 141 23.44 18.61 -6.00
CA ALA A 141 23.43 17.35 -5.28
C ALA A 141 24.11 17.47 -3.92
N PHE A 142 25.24 18.19 -3.84
CA PHE A 142 25.92 18.45 -2.57
C PHE A 142 25.09 19.31 -1.62
N GLU A 143 24.48 20.39 -2.10
CA GLU A 143 23.58 21.22 -1.27
C GLU A 143 22.36 20.44 -0.79
N LEU A 144 21.77 19.61 -1.65
CA LEU A 144 20.66 18.74 -1.26
C LEU A 144 21.11 17.70 -0.21
N ALA A 145 22.31 17.15 -0.35
CA ALA A 145 22.88 16.22 0.62
C ALA A 145 23.09 16.88 1.98
N GLN A 146 23.63 18.11 2.01
CA GLN A 146 23.74 18.89 3.25
C GLN A 146 22.38 19.13 3.88
N CYS A 147 21.37 19.50 3.08
CA CYS A 147 20.00 19.64 3.58
C CYS A 147 19.54 18.36 4.30
N TYR A 148 19.79 17.19 3.70
CA TYR A 148 19.44 15.91 4.31
C TYR A 148 20.29 15.54 5.54
N VAL A 149 21.55 15.98 5.62
CA VAL A 149 22.40 15.78 6.81
C VAL A 149 21.82 16.47 8.02
N GLU A 150 21.44 17.76 7.90
CA GLU A 150 20.94 18.49 9.07
C GLU A 150 19.53 18.00 9.46
N ASP A 151 18.79 17.42 8.52
CA ASP A 151 17.50 16.74 8.77
C ASP A 151 17.68 15.31 9.35
N GLU A 152 18.93 14.85 9.55
CA GLU A 152 19.29 13.48 9.95
C GLU A 152 18.73 12.39 9.01
N LEU A 153 18.47 12.75 7.75
CA LEU A 153 18.04 11.86 6.68
C LEU A 153 19.25 11.22 6.00
N TRP A 154 20.04 10.49 6.79
CA TRP A 154 21.36 9.98 6.42
C TRP A 154 21.39 9.16 5.12
N GLY A 155 20.35 8.36 4.85
CA GLY A 155 20.30 7.57 3.62
C GLY A 155 20.01 8.40 2.38
N LEU A 156 19.19 9.46 2.50
CA LEU A 156 18.98 10.44 1.43
C LEU A 156 20.23 11.30 1.21
N ALA A 157 20.93 11.67 2.28
CA ALA A 157 22.20 12.39 2.19
C ALA A 157 23.27 11.55 1.46
N ALA A 158 23.37 10.26 1.78
CA ALA A 158 24.30 9.35 1.12
C ALA A 158 24.07 9.29 -0.40
N ASP A 159 22.82 9.04 -0.83
CA ASP A 159 22.45 9.01 -2.26
C ASP A 159 22.81 10.31 -2.99
N ALA A 160 22.45 11.46 -2.39
CA ALA A 160 22.74 12.76 -2.99
C ALA A 160 24.25 13.04 -3.10
N TYR A 161 25.05 12.69 -2.08
CA TYR A 161 26.51 12.79 -2.16
C TYR A 161 27.11 11.85 -3.21
N GLU A 162 26.65 10.60 -3.28
CA GLU A 162 27.12 9.62 -4.28
C GLU A 162 26.85 10.09 -5.70
N ARG A 163 25.66 10.65 -5.97
CA ARG A 163 25.31 11.23 -7.27
C ARG A 163 26.16 12.46 -7.60
N GLY A 164 26.36 13.35 -6.64
CA GLY A 164 27.24 14.51 -6.82
C GLY A 164 28.67 14.10 -7.14
N LEU A 165 29.22 13.11 -6.42
CA LEU A 165 30.57 12.58 -6.62
C LEU A 165 30.72 11.77 -7.92
N ALA A 166 29.64 11.20 -8.45
CA ALA A 166 29.65 10.62 -9.79
C ALA A 166 29.85 11.68 -10.88
N CYS A 167 29.44 12.94 -10.62
CA CYS A 167 29.56 14.06 -11.55
C CYS A 167 30.84 14.89 -11.32
N ASP A 168 31.25 15.08 -10.07
CA ASP A 168 32.48 15.74 -9.65
C ASP A 168 33.28 14.82 -8.71
N PRO A 169 34.07 13.87 -9.26
CA PRO A 169 34.79 12.89 -8.46
C PRO A 169 35.91 13.49 -7.60
N ASP A 170 36.39 14.69 -7.92
CA ASP A 170 37.55 15.32 -7.28
C ASP A 170 37.16 16.16 -6.04
N ASN A 171 35.87 16.27 -5.73
CA ASN A 171 35.38 17.01 -4.58
C ASN A 171 35.73 16.32 -3.24
N GLU A 172 36.84 16.73 -2.62
CA GLU A 172 37.32 16.15 -1.35
C GLU A 172 36.39 16.45 -0.17
N GLU A 173 35.72 17.60 -0.17
CA GLU A 173 34.77 17.99 0.88
C GLU A 173 33.55 17.08 0.88
N ALA A 174 32.92 16.88 -0.28
CA ALA A 174 31.80 15.97 -0.44
C ALA A 174 32.19 14.51 -0.13
N ARG A 175 33.41 14.08 -0.50
CA ARG A 175 33.91 12.74 -0.16
C ARG A 175 34.08 12.55 1.35
N THR A 176 34.57 13.58 2.04
CA THR A 176 34.72 13.57 3.50
C THR A 176 33.35 13.57 4.19
N ALA A 177 32.42 14.39 3.70
CA ALA A 177 31.05 14.43 4.20
C ALA A 177 30.33 13.09 4.02
N LEU A 178 30.47 12.44 2.85
CA LEU A 178 29.93 11.10 2.61
C LEU A 178 30.52 10.06 3.58
N GLN A 179 31.81 10.12 3.90
CA GLN A 179 32.41 9.22 4.90
C GLN A 179 31.79 9.40 6.29
N VAL A 180 31.51 10.64 6.70
CA VAL A 180 30.81 10.95 7.96
C VAL A 180 29.39 10.39 7.93
N VAL A 181 28.64 10.64 6.85
CA VAL A 181 27.29 10.09 6.66
C VAL A 181 27.29 8.56 6.72
N MET A 182 28.20 7.91 6.00
CA MET A 182 28.34 6.45 5.99
C MET A 182 28.79 5.87 7.34
N SER A 183 29.58 6.61 8.11
CA SER A 183 29.93 6.23 9.48
C SER A 183 28.70 6.31 10.39
N ARG A 184 27.91 7.38 10.26
CA ARG A 184 26.69 7.57 11.04
C ARG A 184 25.62 6.54 10.70
N MET A 185 25.41 6.23 9.42
CA MET A 185 24.53 5.14 8.99
C MET A 185 24.99 3.80 9.54
N ARG A 186 26.30 3.50 9.53
CA ARG A 186 26.83 2.27 10.13
C ARG A 186 26.59 2.19 11.64
N GLU A 187 26.67 3.31 12.35
CA GLU A 187 26.36 3.38 13.78
C GLU A 187 24.85 3.15 14.04
N LEU A 188 23.98 3.80 13.25
CA LEU A 188 22.53 3.68 13.37
C LEU A 188 21.97 2.33 12.90
N ALA A 189 22.68 1.65 12.00
CA ALA A 189 22.33 0.33 11.50
C ALA A 189 22.86 -0.81 12.39
N GLN A 190 23.81 -0.53 13.28
CA GLN A 190 24.35 -1.50 14.22
C GLN A 190 23.29 -1.89 15.24
N LEU A 191 23.18 -3.18 15.51
CA LEU A 191 22.39 -3.67 16.61
C LEU A 191 23.11 -3.36 17.94
N PRO A 192 22.37 -3.07 19.02
CA PRO A 192 22.96 -2.81 20.34
C PRO A 192 23.76 -4.00 20.92
N SER A 193 23.71 -5.18 20.30
CA SER A 193 24.59 -6.32 20.58
C SER A 193 24.88 -7.13 19.31
N SER A 194 26.01 -7.84 19.26
CA SER A 194 26.60 -8.47 18.06
C SER A 194 25.87 -9.67 17.45
N GLU A 195 24.56 -9.82 17.65
CA GLU A 195 23.78 -10.92 17.06
C GLU A 195 22.71 -10.34 16.13
N VAL A 196 23.12 -10.05 14.90
CA VAL A 196 22.18 -9.92 13.79
C VAL A 196 21.39 -11.23 13.74
N PRO A 197 20.04 -11.19 13.64
CA PRO A 197 19.23 -12.36 13.32
C PRO A 197 19.65 -12.87 11.95
N SER A 198 20.73 -13.63 11.92
CA SER A 198 21.49 -14.04 10.74
C SER A 198 21.55 -15.56 10.65
N GLY A 199 20.97 -16.24 11.64
CA GLY A 199 20.67 -17.66 11.60
C GLY A 199 19.45 -17.96 10.70
N GLU A 200 19.49 -19.12 10.07
CA GLU A 200 18.37 -19.71 9.33
C GLU A 200 17.09 -19.80 10.19
N ASP A 201 17.24 -19.87 11.52
CA ASP A 201 16.13 -19.94 12.46
C ASP A 201 15.36 -18.61 12.58
N ALA A 202 16.04 -17.47 12.59
CA ALA A 202 15.40 -16.16 12.54
C ALA A 202 14.70 -15.93 11.20
N ALA A 203 15.35 -16.26 10.09
CA ALA A 203 14.78 -16.16 8.73
C ALA A 203 13.52 -17.04 8.62
N ARG A 204 13.58 -18.27 9.13
CA ARG A 204 12.43 -19.18 9.21
C ARG A 204 11.32 -18.59 10.07
N ARG A 205 11.62 -18.04 11.25
CA ARG A 205 10.61 -17.45 12.14
C ARG A 205 9.93 -16.23 11.51
N MET A 206 10.69 -15.35 10.85
CA MET A 206 10.13 -14.24 10.07
C MET A 206 9.19 -14.73 8.96
N ARG A 207 9.58 -15.77 8.21
CA ARG A 207 8.71 -16.37 7.19
C ARG A 207 7.42 -16.95 7.76
N VAL A 208 7.44 -17.51 8.97
CA VAL A 208 6.24 -18.04 9.64
C VAL A 208 5.32 -16.92 10.11
N LEU A 209 5.88 -15.90 10.77
CA LEU A 209 5.10 -14.80 11.34
C LEU A 209 4.54 -13.85 10.28
N PHE A 210 5.35 -13.55 9.26
CA PHE A 210 5.01 -12.60 8.21
C PHE A 210 4.71 -13.29 6.87
N ALA A 211 4.15 -14.50 6.92
CA ALA A 211 3.64 -15.17 5.73
C ALA A 211 2.41 -14.41 5.19
N GLY A 212 2.56 -13.82 4.02
CA GLY A 212 1.50 -13.17 3.27
C GLY A 212 1.28 -13.85 1.92
N ARG A 213 1.12 -13.06 0.86
CA ARG A 213 0.96 -13.53 -0.52
C ARG A 213 2.05 -14.54 -0.90
N GLU A 214 1.62 -15.66 -1.45
CA GLU A 214 2.50 -16.79 -1.74
C GLU A 214 3.56 -16.44 -2.80
N GLY A 215 4.82 -16.79 -2.51
CA GLY A 215 5.92 -16.70 -3.47
C GLY A 215 6.33 -15.28 -3.87
N VAL A 216 5.89 -14.26 -3.13
CA VAL A 216 6.22 -12.86 -3.43
C VAL A 216 6.34 -12.01 -2.17
N HIS A 217 7.40 -11.20 -2.13
CA HIS A 217 7.57 -10.12 -1.16
C HIS A 217 7.89 -8.83 -1.92
N ALA A 218 8.08 -7.72 -1.22
CA ALA A 218 8.46 -6.45 -1.84
C ALA A 218 9.85 -6.02 -1.38
N ARG A 219 10.63 -5.42 -2.27
CA ARG A 219 11.89 -4.73 -1.93
C ARG A 219 11.72 -3.23 -2.09
N GLN A 220 12.10 -2.50 -1.07
CA GLN A 220 12.06 -1.05 -1.07
C GLN A 220 13.21 -0.48 -1.92
N TRP A 221 12.93 0.57 -2.65
CA TRP A 221 13.91 1.37 -3.38
C TRP A 221 13.67 2.85 -3.12
N ILE A 222 14.67 3.66 -3.41
CA ILE A 222 14.58 5.11 -3.37
C ILE A 222 14.97 5.63 -4.75
N ASP A 223 14.15 6.50 -5.33
CA ASP A 223 14.48 7.14 -6.59
C ASP A 223 15.31 8.41 -6.37
N GLU A 224 15.73 9.00 -7.50
CA GLU A 224 16.52 10.22 -7.56
C GLU A 224 15.82 11.45 -6.94
N GLU A 225 14.50 11.39 -6.70
CA GLU A 225 13.75 12.42 -5.99
C GLU A 225 13.60 12.15 -4.49
N GLY A 226 14.21 11.09 -3.98
CA GLY A 226 14.05 10.67 -2.59
C GLY A 226 12.66 10.10 -2.28
N ARG A 227 11.89 9.75 -3.33
CA ARG A 227 10.62 9.04 -3.16
C ARG A 227 10.95 7.57 -2.95
N VAL A 228 10.26 7.01 -1.98
CA VAL A 228 10.43 5.62 -1.60
C VAL A 228 9.34 4.82 -2.28
N GLY A 229 9.75 3.78 -3.01
CA GLY A 229 8.86 2.86 -3.69
C GLY A 229 9.15 1.41 -3.31
N TYR A 230 8.34 0.52 -3.83
CA TYR A 230 8.46 -0.92 -3.62
C TYR A 230 8.28 -1.66 -4.93
N SER A 231 9.11 -2.67 -5.16
CA SER A 231 8.99 -3.58 -6.29
C SER A 231 8.78 -5.01 -5.80
N PRO A 232 7.86 -5.78 -6.42
CA PRO A 232 7.65 -7.18 -6.07
C PRO A 232 8.89 -8.01 -6.44
N VAL A 233 9.20 -8.99 -5.59
CA VAL A 233 10.32 -9.92 -5.72
C VAL A 233 9.79 -11.34 -5.52
N HIS A 234 10.03 -12.20 -6.50
CA HIS A 234 9.55 -13.59 -6.53
C HIS A 234 10.61 -14.57 -6.00
N GLU A 235 11.09 -14.29 -4.80
CA GLU A 235 12.11 -15.10 -4.11
C GLU A 235 11.69 -15.31 -2.64
N PRO A 236 12.19 -16.36 -1.97
CA PRO A 236 11.96 -16.53 -0.54
C PRO A 236 12.49 -15.35 0.26
N LEU A 237 11.77 -14.96 1.33
CA LEU A 237 12.27 -13.97 2.28
C LEU A 237 13.56 -14.51 2.95
N ALA A 238 14.71 -13.92 2.63
CA ALA A 238 16.01 -14.45 3.03
C ALA A 238 16.92 -13.40 3.71
N ASP A 239 16.80 -12.12 3.39
CA ASP A 239 17.67 -11.08 3.94
C ASP A 239 17.09 -10.43 5.20
N LEU A 240 17.54 -10.91 6.35
CA LEU A 240 17.32 -10.27 7.66
C LEU A 240 18.54 -9.48 8.15
N GLN A 241 19.65 -9.52 7.42
CA GLN A 241 20.85 -8.77 7.77
C GLN A 241 20.66 -7.28 7.53
N GLY A 242 19.61 -6.90 6.80
CA GLY A 242 19.23 -5.54 6.51
C GLY A 242 19.99 -4.98 5.30
N THR A 243 20.49 -5.84 4.41
CA THR A 243 21.08 -5.38 3.14
C THR A 243 20.02 -4.80 2.19
N ALA A 244 18.75 -5.16 2.41
CA ALA A 244 17.58 -4.57 1.79
C ALA A 244 16.46 -4.33 2.82
N THR A 245 15.65 -3.29 2.59
CA THR A 245 14.39 -3.11 3.29
C THR A 245 13.27 -3.81 2.54
N LEU A 246 12.57 -4.68 3.25
CA LEU A 246 11.57 -5.57 2.67
C LEU A 246 10.16 -5.15 3.10
N GLY A 247 9.18 -5.50 2.28
CA GLY A 247 7.76 -5.40 2.58
C GLY A 247 7.05 -6.72 2.30
N VAL A 248 5.87 -6.88 2.87
CA VAL A 248 5.01 -8.05 2.70
C VAL A 248 3.63 -7.60 2.25
N TYR A 249 3.03 -8.37 1.34
CA TYR A 249 1.62 -8.27 0.98
C TYR A 249 0.83 -9.17 1.94
N PRO A 250 0.10 -8.65 2.95
CA PRO A 250 -0.47 -9.49 4.01
C PRO A 250 -1.47 -10.52 3.50
N MET A 251 -2.14 -10.21 2.40
CA MET A 251 -3.26 -11.00 1.91
C MET A 251 -2.82 -12.16 1.03
N ARG A 252 -3.23 -13.37 1.43
CA ARG A 252 -2.97 -14.62 0.72
C ARG A 252 -3.94 -14.81 -0.45
N ALA A 253 -3.62 -15.70 -1.38
CA ALA A 253 -4.48 -15.98 -2.55
C ALA A 253 -5.90 -16.44 -2.16
N ASP A 254 -6.04 -17.09 -1.00
CA ASP A 254 -7.31 -17.58 -0.45
C ASP A 254 -8.08 -16.52 0.38
N GLN A 255 -7.71 -15.23 0.28
CA GLN A 255 -8.33 -14.12 1.02
C GLN A 255 -8.18 -14.21 2.55
N THR A 256 -7.15 -14.93 3.03
CA THR A 256 -6.80 -15.02 4.45
C THR A 256 -5.51 -14.27 4.78
N VAL A 257 -5.25 -14.08 6.07
CA VAL A 257 -4.01 -13.49 6.60
C VAL A 257 -3.50 -14.31 7.79
N LEU A 258 -2.19 -14.25 8.05
CA LEU A 258 -1.55 -14.82 9.25
C LEU A 258 -1.13 -13.77 10.27
N PHE A 259 -1.36 -12.49 9.97
CA PHE A 259 -1.16 -11.38 10.88
C PHE A 259 -2.10 -10.23 10.55
N GLY A 260 -2.33 -9.37 11.54
CA GLY A 260 -2.91 -8.05 11.38
C GLY A 260 -1.96 -7.00 11.95
N ALA A 261 -2.06 -5.76 11.48
CA ALA A 261 -1.23 -4.67 12.00
C ALA A 261 -1.99 -3.35 12.10
N ILE A 262 -1.58 -2.51 13.05
CA ILE A 262 -1.98 -1.10 13.10
C ILE A 262 -0.70 -0.27 12.95
N ASP A 263 -0.64 0.48 11.87
CA ASP A 263 0.45 1.41 11.54
C ASP A 263 0.12 2.78 12.14
N ILE A 264 0.96 3.27 13.04
CA ILE A 264 0.82 4.56 13.72
C ILE A 264 1.89 5.50 13.22
N ASP A 265 1.48 6.48 12.43
CA ASP A 265 2.37 7.33 11.67
C ASP A 265 2.18 8.81 12.04
N ILE A 266 3.27 9.56 12.13
CA ILE A 266 3.21 11.02 12.23
C ILE A 266 2.86 11.60 10.87
N ARG A 267 1.88 12.50 10.84
CA ARG A 267 1.44 13.16 9.60
C ARG A 267 2.53 14.07 9.06
N LYS A 268 2.63 14.14 7.73
CA LYS A 268 3.54 15.07 7.05
C LYS A 268 3.32 16.53 7.47
N SER A 269 2.08 16.95 7.73
CA SER A 269 1.77 18.30 8.21
C SER A 269 2.34 18.58 9.60
N ALA A 270 2.39 17.57 10.48
CA ALA A 270 2.96 17.70 11.82
C ALA A 270 4.49 17.72 11.80
N LEU A 271 5.11 16.96 10.88
CA LEU A 271 6.55 17.02 10.64
C LEU A 271 6.98 18.41 10.16
N LYS A 272 6.14 19.09 9.37
CA LYS A 272 6.39 20.46 8.86
C LYS A 272 6.13 21.58 9.86
N ALA A 273 5.32 21.32 10.89
CA ALA A 273 4.94 22.33 11.89
C ALA A 273 5.88 22.36 13.11
N GLY A 274 6.79 21.39 13.22
CA GLY A 274 8.00 21.53 14.06
C GLY A 274 8.93 22.60 13.47
N GLU A 275 9.91 23.06 14.25
CA GLU A 275 10.98 23.91 13.70
C GLU A 275 11.59 23.18 12.50
N ALA A 276 11.45 23.79 11.31
CA ALA A 276 11.78 23.16 10.04
C ALA A 276 13.22 22.61 10.05
N GLY A 277 13.37 21.32 9.76
CA GLY A 277 14.67 20.65 9.73
C GLY A 277 15.15 20.07 11.07
N GLN A 278 14.29 19.95 12.09
CA GLN A 278 14.63 19.16 13.29
C GLN A 278 14.17 17.70 13.16
N PRO A 279 14.87 16.75 13.81
CA PRO A 279 14.41 15.37 13.98
C PRO A 279 12.97 15.35 14.47
N VAL A 280 12.24 14.25 14.21
CA VAL A 280 10.91 14.04 14.79
C VAL A 280 10.98 14.41 16.27
N SER A 281 10.34 15.52 16.66
CA SER A 281 10.56 16.06 18.01
C SER A 281 10.24 14.98 19.04
N ALA A 282 11.01 14.91 20.13
CA ALA A 282 10.80 13.93 21.19
C ALA A 282 9.33 13.91 21.67
N ARG A 283 8.64 15.05 21.59
CA ARG A 283 7.20 15.17 21.81
C ARG A 283 6.36 14.35 20.83
N LEU A 284 6.62 14.44 19.52
CA LEU A 284 5.88 13.69 18.50
C LEU A 284 6.15 12.18 18.62
N GLN A 285 7.39 11.77 18.92
CA GLN A 285 7.72 10.37 19.21
C GLN A 285 6.97 9.87 20.46
N GLU A 286 6.90 10.67 21.52
CA GLU A 286 6.12 10.31 22.72
C GLU A 286 4.63 10.21 22.41
N LEU A 287 4.06 11.05 21.54
CA LEU A 287 2.67 10.93 21.11
C LEU A 287 2.39 9.59 20.39
N VAL A 288 3.30 9.15 19.52
CA VAL A 288 3.22 7.83 18.87
C VAL A 288 3.17 6.71 19.91
N LEU A 289 4.05 6.75 20.91
CA LEU A 289 4.10 5.74 21.98
C LEU A 289 2.86 5.80 22.89
N VAL A 290 2.33 6.99 23.18
CA VAL A 290 1.06 7.15 23.92
C VAL A 290 -0.09 6.47 23.19
N ASP A 291 -0.20 6.66 21.88
CA ASP A 291 -1.24 6.03 21.07
C ASP A 291 -1.03 4.51 20.93
N ALA A 292 0.22 4.06 20.80
CA ALA A 292 0.56 2.63 20.85
C ALA A 292 0.10 1.99 22.18
N ARG A 293 0.36 2.63 23.32
CA ARG A 293 -0.11 2.17 24.65
C ARG A 293 -1.64 2.14 24.75
N ARG A 294 -2.33 3.15 24.21
CA ARG A 294 -3.80 3.20 24.21
C ARG A 294 -4.40 2.02 23.44
N LEU A 295 -3.85 1.71 22.28
CA LEU A 295 -4.26 0.56 21.47
C LEU A 295 -3.89 -0.76 22.16
N ALA A 296 -2.66 -0.90 22.64
CA ALA A 296 -2.20 -2.12 23.32
C ALA A 296 -3.07 -2.51 24.52
N ARG A 297 -3.53 -1.54 25.32
CA ARG A 297 -4.48 -1.80 26.42
C ARG A 297 -5.77 -2.46 25.97
N GLN A 298 -6.27 -2.16 24.77
CA GLN A 298 -7.46 -2.83 24.25
C GLN A 298 -7.18 -4.29 23.87
N PHE A 299 -6.00 -4.59 23.33
CA PHE A 299 -5.59 -5.97 23.09
C PHE A 299 -5.43 -6.73 24.41
N ASP A 300 -4.85 -6.11 25.44
CA ASP A 300 -4.73 -6.70 26.79
C ASP A 300 -6.11 -7.02 27.40
N GLU A 301 -7.08 -6.10 27.32
CA GLU A 301 -8.47 -6.34 27.76
C GLU A 301 -9.11 -7.55 27.05
N LEU A 302 -8.74 -7.75 25.78
CA LEU A 302 -9.19 -8.85 24.95
C LEU A 302 -8.36 -10.13 25.12
N ASN A 303 -7.32 -10.11 25.97
CA ASN A 303 -6.33 -11.18 26.16
C ASN A 303 -5.63 -11.60 24.86
N LEU A 304 -5.29 -10.62 24.03
CA LEU A 304 -4.53 -10.83 22.81
C LEU A 304 -3.13 -10.20 22.96
N PRO A 305 -2.05 -10.93 22.64
CA PRO A 305 -0.73 -10.34 22.58
C PRO A 305 -0.63 -9.40 21.37
N VAL A 306 0.03 -8.26 21.57
CA VAL A 306 0.39 -7.32 20.50
C VAL A 306 1.85 -6.91 20.67
N TYR A 307 2.56 -6.74 19.56
CA TYR A 307 4.00 -6.47 19.56
C TYR A 307 4.32 -5.17 18.85
N VAL A 308 5.17 -4.33 19.43
CA VAL A 308 5.52 -3.01 18.89
C VAL A 308 6.85 -3.08 18.16
N GLU A 309 6.91 -2.45 16.99
CA GLU A 309 8.14 -2.23 16.24
C GLU A 309 8.27 -0.75 15.86
N ASP A 310 9.44 -0.16 16.14
CA ASP A 310 9.84 1.13 15.60
C ASP A 310 10.10 1.01 14.09
N SER A 311 9.35 1.80 13.31
CA SER A 311 9.51 1.88 11.86
C SER A 311 10.85 2.50 11.42
N GLY A 312 11.69 2.96 12.34
CA GLY A 312 12.98 3.57 12.04
C GLY A 312 12.87 5.00 11.52
N TYR A 313 11.68 5.61 11.51
CA TYR A 313 11.49 7.01 11.14
C TYR A 313 10.37 7.72 11.92
N LYS A 314 9.13 7.63 11.45
CA LYS A 314 8.04 8.54 11.84
C LYS A 314 6.87 7.86 12.54
N GLY A 315 7.04 6.61 12.98
CA GLY A 315 5.92 5.80 13.45
C GLY A 315 6.34 4.46 14.05
N VAL A 316 5.34 3.72 14.50
CA VAL A 316 5.48 2.34 14.98
C VAL A 316 4.41 1.45 14.36
N HIS A 317 4.70 0.16 14.24
CA HIS A 317 3.71 -0.85 13.91
C HIS A 317 3.33 -1.66 15.14
N LEU A 318 2.03 -1.91 15.33
CA LEU A 318 1.50 -2.86 16.30
C LEU A 318 1.09 -4.13 15.58
N TRP A 319 1.72 -5.25 15.90
CA TRP A 319 1.56 -6.53 15.23
C TRP A 319 0.75 -7.53 16.07
N LEU A 320 -0.24 -8.17 15.45
CA LEU A 320 -1.00 -9.30 15.97
C LEU A 320 -0.80 -10.50 15.04
N PHE A 321 -0.34 -11.64 15.56
CA PHE A 321 -0.05 -12.83 14.75
C PHE A 321 -1.03 -13.96 15.03
N PHE A 322 -1.35 -14.76 14.01
CA PHE A 322 -2.27 -15.90 14.09
C PHE A 322 -1.53 -17.21 13.85
N ALA A 323 -1.94 -18.26 14.56
CA ALA A 323 -1.36 -19.60 14.39
C ALA A 323 -1.89 -20.29 13.13
N GLU A 324 -3.07 -19.88 12.68
CA GLU A 324 -3.82 -20.45 11.57
C GLU A 324 -4.33 -19.30 10.68
N PRO A 325 -4.52 -19.52 9.37
CA PRO A 325 -5.04 -18.48 8.49
C PRO A 325 -6.44 -18.02 8.90
N VAL A 326 -6.63 -16.70 9.01
CA VAL A 326 -7.90 -16.06 9.38
C VAL A 326 -8.42 -15.24 8.19
N PRO A 327 -9.73 -15.23 7.87
CA PRO A 327 -10.27 -14.41 6.80
C PRO A 327 -9.90 -12.93 6.96
N ALA A 328 -9.35 -12.31 5.91
CA ALA A 328 -8.85 -10.93 5.93
C ALA A 328 -9.93 -9.93 6.37
N ALA A 329 -11.17 -10.12 5.90
CA ALA A 329 -12.31 -9.29 6.26
C ALA A 329 -12.61 -9.30 7.78
N VAL A 330 -12.43 -10.45 8.44
CA VAL A 330 -12.68 -10.56 9.89
C VAL A 330 -11.59 -9.82 10.66
N VAL A 331 -10.32 -10.01 10.28
CA VAL A 331 -9.18 -9.33 10.94
C VAL A 331 -9.28 -7.82 10.75
N LYS A 332 -9.54 -7.34 9.53
CA LYS A 332 -9.71 -5.92 9.24
C LYS A 332 -10.80 -5.29 10.11
N ARG A 333 -12.00 -5.86 10.10
CA ARG A 333 -13.14 -5.32 10.87
C ARG A 333 -12.91 -5.38 12.37
N PHE A 334 -12.21 -6.40 12.85
CA PHE A 334 -11.79 -6.48 14.25
C PHE A 334 -10.85 -5.33 14.62
N LEU A 335 -9.80 -5.08 13.84
CA LEU A 335 -8.85 -4.00 14.09
C LEU A 335 -9.52 -2.62 13.97
N GLU A 336 -10.42 -2.42 13.01
CA GLU A 336 -11.22 -1.19 12.88
C GLU A 336 -12.11 -0.97 14.11
N ALA A 337 -12.72 -2.03 14.66
CA ALA A 337 -13.51 -1.95 15.87
C ALA A 337 -12.65 -1.63 17.11
N VAL A 338 -11.43 -2.17 17.21
CA VAL A 338 -10.46 -1.79 18.26
C VAL A 338 -10.12 -0.31 18.16
N VAL A 339 -9.76 0.16 16.96
CA VAL A 339 -9.46 1.58 16.69
C VAL A 339 -10.66 2.47 17.06
N GLN A 340 -11.87 2.09 16.65
CA GLN A 340 -13.10 2.84 16.94
C GLN A 340 -13.37 2.94 18.44
N ARG A 341 -13.12 1.87 19.20
CA ARG A 341 -13.30 1.83 20.66
C ARG A 341 -12.31 2.73 21.39
N VAL A 342 -11.07 2.82 20.92
CA VAL A 342 -10.05 3.75 21.46
C VAL A 342 -10.37 5.20 21.12
N GLY A 343 -11.03 5.42 19.98
CA GLY A 343 -11.29 6.74 19.41
C GLY A 343 -10.15 7.20 18.48
N PRO A 344 -10.37 8.27 17.70
CA PRO A 344 -9.44 8.70 16.67
C PRO A 344 -8.09 9.16 17.24
N PRO A 345 -7.00 9.12 16.44
CA PRO A 345 -5.73 9.74 16.79
C PRO A 345 -5.84 11.26 16.95
N GLY A 346 -4.86 11.85 17.62
CA GLY A 346 -4.65 13.30 17.63
C GLY A 346 -4.37 13.87 16.22
N PRO A 347 -4.50 15.20 16.03
CA PRO A 347 -4.35 15.84 14.71
C PRO A 347 -2.95 15.66 14.11
N GLU A 348 -1.94 15.37 14.92
CA GLU A 348 -0.57 15.13 14.49
C GLU A 348 -0.34 13.71 13.93
N LEU A 349 -1.21 12.75 14.24
CA LEU A 349 -1.03 11.33 13.96
C LEU A 349 -2.07 10.79 12.97
N GLN A 350 -1.70 9.71 12.30
CA GLN A 350 -2.54 8.93 11.40
C GLN A 350 -2.39 7.45 11.77
N TRP A 351 -3.51 6.76 11.87
CA TRP A 351 -3.52 5.31 12.06
C TRP A 351 -4.05 4.64 10.81
N GLU A 352 -3.43 3.54 10.41
CA GLU A 352 -3.88 2.69 9.30
C GLU A 352 -3.91 1.23 9.73
N VAL A 353 -4.96 0.50 9.37
CA VAL A 353 -5.09 -0.93 9.69
C VAL A 353 -4.70 -1.80 8.51
N PHE A 354 -4.09 -2.95 8.80
CA PHE A 354 -3.72 -3.97 7.83
C PHE A 354 -4.30 -5.34 8.26
N PRO A 355 -4.93 -6.09 7.33
CA PRO A 355 -5.05 -5.81 5.89
C PRO A 355 -5.97 -4.62 5.58
N LYS A 356 -5.59 -3.81 4.57
CA LYS A 356 -6.38 -2.65 4.13
C LYS A 356 -7.60 -3.06 3.31
N GLN A 357 -7.48 -4.12 2.53
CA GLN A 357 -8.55 -4.71 1.74
C GLN A 357 -9.20 -5.89 2.46
N GLU A 358 -10.50 -6.06 2.22
CA GLU A 358 -11.20 -7.31 2.59
C GLU A 358 -11.01 -8.40 1.53
N GLN A 359 -10.82 -7.99 0.28
CA GLN A 359 -10.59 -8.86 -0.87
C GLN A 359 -9.61 -8.22 -1.86
N VAL A 360 -8.81 -9.03 -2.54
CA VAL A 360 -7.99 -8.61 -3.69
C VAL A 360 -8.22 -9.58 -4.85
N ALA A 361 -8.28 -9.06 -6.07
CA ALA A 361 -8.43 -9.87 -7.27
C ALA A 361 -7.26 -10.86 -7.43
N GLU A 362 -7.48 -11.99 -8.13
CA GLU A 362 -6.45 -13.03 -8.27
C GLU A 362 -5.15 -12.53 -8.92
N ASP A 363 -5.25 -11.56 -9.83
CA ASP A 363 -4.16 -10.94 -10.57
C ASP A 363 -3.45 -9.79 -9.82
N GLN A 364 -3.96 -9.41 -8.64
CA GLN A 364 -3.41 -8.31 -7.84
C GLN A 364 -2.76 -8.82 -6.55
N LEU A 365 -1.73 -8.10 -6.10
CA LEU A 365 -1.00 -8.42 -4.86
C LEU A 365 -1.63 -7.77 -3.61
N GLY A 366 -2.36 -6.68 -3.79
CA GLY A 366 -2.95 -5.91 -2.69
C GLY A 366 -1.99 -4.89 -2.08
N ASN A 367 -2.36 -4.33 -0.93
CA ASN A 367 -1.50 -3.37 -0.24
C ASN A 367 -0.38 -4.08 0.52
N LEU A 368 0.77 -3.43 0.60
CA LEU A 368 1.93 -3.92 1.33
C LEU A 368 2.12 -3.16 2.65
N ILE A 369 2.76 -3.81 3.61
CA ILE A 369 3.32 -3.20 4.81
C ILE A 369 4.81 -3.52 4.89
N LYS A 370 5.62 -2.60 5.41
CA LYS A 370 7.06 -2.78 5.57
C LYS A 370 7.34 -3.80 6.70
N LEU A 371 8.34 -4.64 6.51
CA LEU A 371 8.77 -5.63 7.50
C LEU A 371 9.75 -5.03 8.53
N PRO A 372 9.79 -5.58 9.76
CA PRO A 372 10.76 -5.20 10.79
C PRO A 372 12.17 -5.69 10.44
N LEU A 373 13.15 -5.30 11.26
CA LEU A 373 14.57 -5.67 11.20
C LEU A 373 15.38 -5.14 10.01
N GLY A 374 14.72 -4.59 8.97
CA GLY A 374 15.37 -3.90 7.85
C GLY A 374 15.94 -2.52 8.22
N ILE A 375 16.69 -1.90 7.29
CA ILE A 375 17.27 -0.55 7.45
C ILE A 375 16.41 0.48 6.73
N HIS A 376 15.77 1.38 7.46
CA HIS A 376 14.93 2.41 6.87
C HIS A 376 15.74 3.32 5.93
N LEU A 377 15.43 3.28 4.62
CA LEU A 377 16.30 3.86 3.59
C LEU A 377 16.48 5.39 3.69
N LYS A 378 15.58 6.12 4.34
CA LYS A 378 15.78 7.58 4.51
C LYS A 378 16.68 7.92 5.69
N THR A 379 16.58 7.17 6.78
CA THR A 379 17.21 7.51 8.07
C THR A 379 18.44 6.66 8.36
N GLY A 380 18.63 5.55 7.65
CA GLY A 380 19.69 4.58 7.95
C GLY A 380 19.48 3.83 9.28
N ARG A 381 18.39 4.10 10.02
CA ARG A 381 18.08 3.43 11.28
C ARG A 381 17.51 2.05 11.01
N ARG A 382 17.91 1.08 11.82
CA ARG A 382 17.29 -0.24 11.82
C ARG A 382 15.90 -0.17 12.43
N CYS A 383 14.96 -0.89 11.83
CA CYS A 383 13.59 -0.99 12.33
C CYS A 383 13.56 -2.14 13.35
N LEU A 384 13.26 -1.87 14.62
CA LEU A 384 13.49 -2.81 15.73
C LEU A 384 12.23 -3.04 16.54
N PHE A 385 12.07 -4.25 17.07
CA PHE A 385 11.05 -4.47 18.09
C PHE A 385 11.42 -3.75 19.39
N THR A 386 10.42 -3.12 19.99
CA THR A 386 10.56 -2.34 21.23
C THR A 386 9.50 -2.76 22.24
N ASP A 387 9.70 -2.40 23.50
CA ASP A 387 8.59 -2.35 24.46
C ASP A 387 7.67 -1.15 24.21
N LEU A 388 6.64 -1.01 25.05
CA LEU A 388 5.65 0.08 24.96
C LEU A 388 6.20 1.43 25.43
N GLU A 389 7.39 1.42 26.03
CA GLU A 389 8.16 2.60 26.43
C GLU A 389 9.11 3.06 25.31
N GLY A 390 9.17 2.32 24.20
CA GLY A 390 10.04 2.60 23.06
C GLY A 390 11.48 2.13 23.27
N GLN A 391 11.75 1.35 24.32
CA GLN A 391 13.06 0.77 24.55
C GLN A 391 13.24 -0.47 23.67
N GLU A 392 14.30 -0.45 22.88
CA GLU A 392 14.67 -1.55 21.98
C GLU A 392 15.05 -2.80 22.77
N TYR A 393 14.57 -3.97 22.32
CA TYR A 393 15.05 -5.24 22.86
C TYR A 393 16.49 -5.50 22.40
N SER A 394 17.39 -5.79 23.34
CA SER A 394 18.80 -6.06 23.05
C SER A 394 19.02 -7.36 22.27
N ASP A 395 18.15 -8.36 22.49
CA ASP A 395 18.10 -9.68 21.84
C ASP A 395 16.87 -9.76 20.92
N GLN A 396 17.02 -9.25 19.69
CA GLN A 396 15.95 -9.22 18.68
C GLN A 396 15.61 -10.63 18.18
N GLU A 397 16.61 -11.51 18.00
CA GLU A 397 16.39 -12.87 17.53
C GLU A 397 15.60 -13.69 18.55
N GLY A 398 16.02 -13.71 19.81
CA GLY A 398 15.28 -14.39 20.86
C GLY A 398 13.91 -13.77 21.10
N PHE A 399 13.75 -12.45 20.91
CA PHE A 399 12.42 -11.82 20.96
C PHE A 399 11.51 -12.35 19.85
N LEU A 400 11.99 -12.40 18.61
CA LEU A 400 11.26 -12.95 17.47
C LEU A 400 10.81 -14.41 17.72
N GLN A 401 11.64 -15.23 18.37
CA GLN A 401 11.28 -16.59 18.77
C GLN A 401 10.20 -16.64 19.87
N ARG A 402 10.13 -15.61 20.73
CA ARG A 402 9.14 -15.50 21.81
C ARG A 402 7.78 -14.94 21.38
N ILE A 403 7.69 -14.32 20.20
CA ILE A 403 6.42 -13.83 19.66
C ILE A 403 5.40 -14.98 19.62
N GLN A 404 4.24 -14.76 20.22
CA GLN A 404 3.15 -15.72 20.30
C GLN A 404 2.19 -15.51 19.13
N GLN A 405 1.73 -16.62 18.58
CA GLN A 405 0.68 -16.65 17.56
C GLN A 405 -0.64 -17.01 18.25
N VAL A 406 -1.68 -16.23 17.99
CA VAL A 406 -3.01 -16.40 18.57
C VAL A 406 -3.73 -17.55 17.86
N GLU A 407 -4.23 -18.50 18.64
CA GLU A 407 -5.08 -19.58 18.13
C GLU A 407 -6.45 -19.05 17.71
N ARG A 408 -7.05 -19.66 16.69
CA ARG A 408 -8.34 -19.22 16.15
C ARG A 408 -9.43 -19.09 17.21
N GLN A 409 -9.50 -20.05 18.14
CA GLN A 409 -10.50 -20.03 19.22
C GLN A 409 -10.34 -18.81 20.13
N ALA A 410 -9.11 -18.46 20.51
CA ALA A 410 -8.84 -17.30 21.35
C ALA A 410 -9.19 -15.99 20.63
N PHE A 411 -8.87 -15.90 19.32
CA PHE A 411 -9.24 -14.75 18.50
C PHE A 411 -10.77 -14.61 18.37
N GLU A 412 -11.50 -15.69 18.09
CA GLU A 412 -12.98 -15.68 18.01
C GLU A 412 -13.62 -15.24 19.35
N GLN A 413 -13.04 -15.61 20.49
CA GLN A 413 -13.49 -15.14 21.80
C GLN A 413 -13.22 -13.64 22.02
N ALA A 414 -12.11 -13.11 21.52
CA ALA A 414 -11.82 -11.68 21.59
C ALA A 414 -12.80 -10.88 20.72
N VAL A 415 -13.07 -11.37 19.51
CA VAL A 415 -14.03 -10.74 18.58
C VAL A 415 -15.42 -10.66 19.21
N SER A 416 -15.91 -11.74 19.84
CA SER A 416 -17.23 -11.72 20.50
C SER A 416 -17.31 -10.71 21.65
N ARG A 417 -16.25 -10.56 22.44
CA ARG A 417 -16.19 -9.56 23.54
C ARG A 417 -16.16 -8.12 23.04
N LEU A 418 -15.57 -7.88 21.87
CA LEU A 418 -15.46 -6.53 21.29
C LEU A 418 -16.79 -6.06 20.69
N VAL A 419 -17.58 -6.98 20.12
CA VAL A 419 -18.83 -6.69 19.39
C VAL A 419 -20.06 -6.62 20.32
N VAL A 420 -19.95 -7.10 21.56
CA VAL A 420 -20.98 -6.90 22.59
C VAL A 420 -20.69 -5.59 23.34
N PRO A 421 -21.51 -4.53 23.17
CA PRO A 421 -21.46 -3.41 24.12
C PRO A 421 -21.90 -3.93 25.49
N PRO A 422 -21.48 -3.34 26.62
CA PRO A 422 -22.25 -3.46 27.85
C PRO A 422 -23.59 -2.74 27.63
N ALA A 423 -24.55 -3.42 27.00
CA ALA A 423 -25.83 -2.84 26.65
C ALA A 423 -26.74 -2.85 27.88
N GLN A 424 -26.90 -1.67 28.48
CA GLN A 424 -28.18 -1.29 29.05
C GLN A 424 -29.22 -1.31 27.93
N GLY A 425 -30.10 -2.31 27.94
CA GLY A 425 -31.39 -2.32 27.22
C GLY A 425 -31.34 -2.54 25.70
N GLY A 426 -31.68 -3.76 25.26
CA GLY A 426 -32.19 -4.01 23.90
C GLY A 426 -31.65 -5.28 23.22
N ALA A 427 -32.35 -6.40 23.42
CA ALA A 427 -32.28 -7.67 22.69
C ALA A 427 -30.98 -8.51 22.77
N THR A 428 -30.71 -9.05 23.96
CA THR A 428 -29.93 -10.28 24.14
C THR A 428 -30.77 -11.50 23.68
N GLY A 429 -30.81 -11.75 22.38
CA GLY A 429 -31.49 -12.93 21.83
C GLY A 429 -30.65 -14.19 22.00
N SER A 430 -31.02 -15.07 22.93
CA SER A 430 -30.48 -16.43 22.95
C SER A 430 -31.02 -17.23 21.75
N ALA A 431 -30.37 -18.33 21.34
CA ALA A 431 -30.93 -19.25 20.33
C ALA A 431 -32.33 -19.77 20.71
N LYS A 432 -32.68 -19.75 22.01
CA LYS A 432 -34.04 -19.99 22.49
C LYS A 432 -35.00 -18.86 22.10
N THR A 433 -34.63 -17.60 22.32
CA THR A 433 -35.41 -16.42 21.92
C THR A 433 -35.62 -16.36 20.40
N LEU A 434 -34.61 -16.73 19.62
CA LEU A 434 -34.71 -16.79 18.17
C LEU A 434 -35.72 -17.87 17.72
N ARG A 435 -35.75 -19.04 18.38
CA ARG A 435 -36.76 -20.08 18.09
C ARG A 435 -38.17 -19.65 18.50
N GLU A 436 -38.31 -19.02 19.67
CA GLU A 436 -39.58 -18.53 20.20
C GLU A 436 -40.24 -17.47 19.28
N ALA A 437 -39.45 -16.78 18.46
CA ALA A 437 -39.96 -15.83 17.46
C ALA A 437 -40.60 -16.49 16.22
N PHE A 438 -40.42 -17.80 16.01
CA PHE A 438 -40.96 -18.56 14.86
C PHE A 438 -41.67 -19.85 15.31
N PRO A 439 -42.77 -19.75 16.09
CA PRO A 439 -43.47 -20.90 16.65
C PRO A 439 -44.04 -21.86 15.58
N GLU A 440 -44.30 -21.37 14.36
CA GLU A 440 -44.73 -22.17 13.21
C GLU A 440 -43.72 -23.25 12.78
N TYR A 441 -42.44 -23.10 13.15
CA TYR A 441 -41.36 -24.05 12.84
C TYR A 441 -40.90 -24.88 14.04
N GLU A 442 -41.65 -24.85 15.14
CA GLU A 442 -41.30 -25.56 16.37
C GLU A 442 -41.10 -27.07 16.16
N ALA A 443 -41.89 -27.69 15.28
CA ALA A 443 -41.72 -29.10 14.92
C ALA A 443 -40.40 -29.38 14.18
N LEU A 444 -39.95 -28.44 13.34
CA LEU A 444 -38.64 -28.50 12.66
C LEU A 444 -37.49 -28.34 13.66
N PHE A 445 -37.59 -27.43 14.62
CA PHE A 445 -36.58 -27.24 15.66
C PHE A 445 -36.45 -28.45 16.58
N LYS A 446 -37.58 -29.05 16.98
CA LYS A 446 -37.58 -30.29 17.78
C LYS A 446 -37.06 -31.50 16.99
N GLY A 447 -37.35 -31.55 15.69
CA GLY A 447 -37.01 -32.66 14.82
C GLY A 447 -35.57 -32.68 14.32
N CYS A 448 -34.95 -31.51 14.10
CA CYS A 448 -33.63 -31.39 13.48
C CYS A 448 -32.58 -30.77 14.43
N PRO A 449 -31.83 -31.58 15.20
CA PRO A 449 -30.77 -31.10 16.09
C PRO A 449 -29.65 -30.33 15.38
N VAL A 450 -29.38 -30.66 14.11
CA VAL A 450 -28.35 -29.98 13.30
C VAL A 450 -28.74 -28.52 13.06
N LEU A 451 -29.99 -28.24 12.72
CA LEU A 451 -30.46 -26.87 12.52
C LEU A 451 -30.31 -26.05 13.81
N VAL A 452 -30.72 -26.63 14.95
CA VAL A 452 -30.59 -25.98 16.25
C VAL A 452 -29.13 -25.69 16.59
N ALA A 453 -28.22 -26.63 16.34
CA ALA A 453 -26.79 -26.42 16.58
C ALA A 453 -26.19 -25.32 15.69
N LEU A 454 -26.65 -25.19 14.44
CA LEU A 454 -26.23 -24.06 13.58
C LEU A 454 -26.76 -22.72 14.10
N MET A 455 -28.00 -22.68 14.61
CA MET A 455 -28.56 -21.48 15.25
C MET A 455 -27.77 -21.11 16.51
N GLU A 456 -27.48 -22.08 17.36
CA GLU A 456 -26.68 -21.89 18.58
C GLU A 456 -25.26 -21.44 18.25
N LYS A 457 -24.62 -22.07 17.25
CA LYS A 457 -23.31 -21.66 16.76
C LYS A 457 -23.31 -20.22 16.26
N ALA A 458 -24.29 -19.82 15.45
CA ALA A 458 -24.39 -18.45 14.95
C ALA A 458 -24.53 -17.43 16.09
N VAL A 459 -25.35 -17.73 17.09
CA VAL A 459 -25.57 -16.85 18.26
C VAL A 459 -24.35 -16.78 19.17
N VAL A 460 -23.64 -17.91 19.38
CA VAL A 460 -22.53 -18.00 20.33
C VAL A 460 -21.20 -17.55 19.70
N THR A 461 -20.94 -17.95 18.47
CA THR A 461 -19.64 -17.74 17.80
C THR A 461 -19.65 -16.55 16.86
N HIS A 462 -20.83 -15.98 16.55
CA HIS A 462 -20.98 -14.92 15.55
C HIS A 462 -20.37 -15.26 14.18
N HIS A 463 -20.28 -16.56 13.87
CA HIS A 463 -19.74 -17.05 12.61
C HIS A 463 -20.42 -18.34 12.17
N LEU A 464 -20.60 -18.45 10.86
CA LEU A 464 -20.99 -19.67 10.16
C LEU A 464 -20.14 -19.80 8.91
N THR A 465 -19.60 -20.99 8.70
CA THR A 465 -18.84 -21.34 7.51
C THR A 465 -19.72 -21.32 6.26
N HIS A 466 -19.09 -21.35 5.08
CA HIS A 466 -19.81 -21.38 3.81
C HIS A 466 -20.79 -22.55 3.71
N ASP A 467 -20.35 -23.77 4.04
CA ASP A 467 -21.19 -24.96 3.98
C ASP A 467 -22.36 -24.91 4.98
N GLU A 468 -22.15 -24.34 6.17
CA GLU A 468 -23.20 -24.17 7.17
C GLU A 468 -24.29 -23.20 6.69
N ARG A 469 -23.90 -22.07 6.10
CA ARG A 469 -24.86 -21.12 5.48
C ARG A 469 -25.59 -21.75 4.31
N LEU A 470 -24.89 -22.52 3.48
CA LEU A 470 -25.48 -23.22 2.35
C LEU A 470 -26.53 -24.23 2.82
N VAL A 471 -26.24 -25.00 3.87
CA VAL A 471 -27.18 -25.94 4.49
C VAL A 471 -28.38 -25.20 5.08
N LEU A 472 -28.18 -24.11 5.83
CA LEU A 472 -29.29 -23.29 6.36
C LEU A 472 -30.21 -22.82 5.23
N LYS A 473 -29.64 -22.28 4.16
CA LYS A 473 -30.40 -21.88 2.97
C LYS A 473 -31.17 -23.06 2.36
N CYS A 474 -30.52 -24.20 2.15
CA CYS A 474 -31.13 -25.35 1.47
C CYS A 474 -32.19 -26.07 2.33
N ILE A 475 -32.32 -25.71 3.61
CA ILE A 475 -33.42 -26.13 4.48
C ILE A 475 -34.48 -25.03 4.51
N LEU A 476 -34.13 -23.85 5.04
CA LEU A 476 -35.08 -22.79 5.38
C LEU A 476 -35.54 -21.98 4.16
N GLY A 477 -34.78 -21.96 3.07
CA GLY A 477 -35.14 -21.26 1.84
C GLY A 477 -36.35 -21.86 1.12
N HIS A 478 -36.71 -23.10 1.46
CA HIS A 478 -37.89 -23.80 0.96
C HIS A 478 -39.16 -23.59 1.80
N LEU A 479 -39.05 -22.85 2.90
CA LEU A 479 -40.21 -22.43 3.68
C LEU A 479 -40.80 -21.14 3.08
N ASP A 480 -41.86 -20.62 3.70
CA ASP A 480 -42.45 -19.34 3.32
C ASP A 480 -41.56 -18.14 3.72
N GLU A 481 -42.07 -16.92 3.60
CA GLU A 481 -41.36 -15.69 3.98
C GLU A 481 -40.82 -15.73 5.43
N GLY A 482 -41.48 -16.49 6.33
CA GLY A 482 -41.00 -16.70 7.68
C GLY A 482 -39.65 -17.42 7.72
N GLY A 483 -39.40 -18.36 6.81
CA GLY A 483 -38.14 -19.09 6.74
C GLY A 483 -37.01 -18.22 6.19
N HIS A 484 -37.32 -17.31 5.27
CA HIS A 484 -36.36 -16.32 4.77
C HIS A 484 -36.00 -15.33 5.87
N ARG A 485 -36.99 -14.84 6.63
CA ARG A 485 -36.76 -14.02 7.83
C ARG A 485 -35.93 -14.76 8.88
N LEU A 486 -36.14 -16.06 9.04
CA LEU A 486 -35.35 -16.88 9.95
C LEU A 486 -33.90 -17.03 9.48
N ILE A 487 -33.63 -17.17 8.18
CA ILE A 487 -32.26 -17.15 7.64
C ILE A 487 -31.57 -15.83 7.99
N HIS A 488 -32.22 -14.70 7.74
CA HIS A 488 -31.69 -13.38 8.12
C HIS A 488 -31.54 -13.24 9.64
N GLY A 489 -32.45 -13.79 10.43
CA GLY A 489 -32.35 -13.81 11.89
C GLY A 489 -31.15 -14.62 12.39
N ILE A 490 -30.85 -15.77 11.77
CA ILE A 490 -29.71 -16.62 12.14
C ILE A 490 -28.39 -16.00 11.66
N ILE A 491 -28.30 -15.67 10.37
CA ILE A 491 -27.09 -15.11 9.77
C ILE A 491 -26.83 -13.69 10.29
N GLY A 492 -27.87 -12.95 10.69
CA GLY A 492 -27.74 -11.63 11.32
C GLY A 492 -26.95 -11.63 12.62
N HIS A 493 -26.79 -12.78 13.28
CA HIS A 493 -25.84 -12.92 14.39
C HIS A 493 -24.38 -13.06 13.93
N CYS A 494 -24.12 -13.30 12.65
CA CYS A 494 -22.77 -13.44 12.10
C CYS A 494 -22.17 -12.09 11.70
N LEU A 495 -20.87 -11.93 11.91
CA LEU A 495 -20.18 -10.65 11.70
C LEU A 495 -20.26 -10.16 10.26
N ASP A 496 -20.02 -11.06 9.29
CA ASP A 496 -20.11 -10.85 7.85
C ASP A 496 -21.55 -10.87 7.30
N TYR A 497 -22.56 -10.65 8.15
CA TYR A 497 -23.94 -10.48 7.68
C TYR A 497 -24.06 -9.28 6.73
N SER A 498 -24.66 -9.55 5.57
CA SER A 498 -25.11 -8.54 4.63
C SER A 498 -26.52 -8.95 4.21
N GLU A 499 -27.48 -8.06 4.42
CA GLU A 499 -28.88 -8.28 4.03
C GLU A 499 -28.98 -8.53 2.52
N THR A 500 -28.28 -7.72 1.71
CA THR A 500 -28.28 -7.84 0.25
C THR A 500 -27.71 -9.17 -0.22
N ILE A 501 -26.55 -9.59 0.29
CA ILE A 501 -25.92 -10.85 -0.12
C ILE A 501 -26.76 -12.04 0.35
N THR A 502 -27.26 -11.99 1.57
CA THR A 502 -28.11 -13.06 2.13
C THR A 502 -29.39 -13.20 1.32
N GLN A 503 -30.00 -12.09 0.90
CA GLN A 503 -31.19 -12.10 0.05
C GLN A 503 -30.90 -12.72 -1.33
N GLN A 504 -29.81 -12.33 -1.99
CA GLN A 504 -29.39 -12.92 -3.26
C GLN A 504 -29.11 -14.43 -3.13
N GLN A 505 -28.58 -14.87 -1.98
CA GLN A 505 -28.36 -16.28 -1.73
C GLN A 505 -29.69 -17.03 -1.60
N ILE A 506 -30.66 -16.50 -0.86
CA ILE A 506 -32.01 -17.05 -0.71
C ILE A 506 -32.70 -17.20 -2.07
N GLU A 507 -32.60 -16.19 -2.94
CA GLU A 507 -33.15 -16.23 -4.31
C GLU A 507 -32.53 -17.33 -5.18
N ARG A 508 -31.29 -17.73 -4.87
CA ARG A 508 -30.57 -18.84 -5.52
C ARG A 508 -30.71 -20.16 -4.75
N THR A 509 -31.86 -20.38 -4.10
CA THR A 509 -32.15 -21.67 -3.44
C THR A 509 -32.41 -22.75 -4.50
N PRO A 510 -31.75 -23.93 -4.44
CA PRO A 510 -32.00 -25.01 -5.38
C PRO A 510 -33.48 -25.42 -5.41
N PRO A 511 -33.99 -26.01 -6.51
CA PRO A 511 -35.41 -26.35 -6.63
C PRO A 511 -35.86 -27.48 -5.70
N SER A 512 -34.93 -28.24 -5.11
CA SER A 512 -35.23 -29.36 -4.23
C SER A 512 -34.47 -29.24 -2.91
N PRO A 513 -35.13 -29.51 -1.76
CA PRO A 513 -34.52 -29.37 -0.45
C PRO A 513 -33.38 -30.37 -0.28
N ILE A 514 -32.37 -29.98 0.50
CA ILE A 514 -31.23 -30.85 0.77
C ILE A 514 -31.65 -32.09 1.56
N SER A 515 -31.04 -33.25 1.24
CA SER A 515 -31.31 -34.50 1.96
C SER A 515 -30.49 -34.62 3.25
N CYS A 516 -31.02 -35.29 4.28
CA CYS A 516 -30.32 -35.54 5.54
C CYS A 516 -28.93 -36.22 5.35
N PRO A 517 -28.76 -37.22 4.47
CA PRO A 517 -27.43 -37.76 4.15
C PRO A 517 -26.46 -36.71 3.60
N ARG A 518 -26.93 -35.81 2.71
CA ARG A 518 -26.10 -34.76 2.13
C ARG A 518 -25.75 -33.67 3.14
N ILE A 519 -26.62 -33.39 4.10
CA ILE A 519 -26.30 -32.54 5.26
C ILE A 519 -25.17 -33.18 6.08
N ARG A 520 -25.27 -34.46 6.44
CA ARG A 520 -24.24 -35.18 7.21
C ARG A 520 -22.89 -35.24 6.48
N GLN A 521 -22.91 -35.41 5.16
CA GLN A 521 -21.70 -35.37 4.34
C GLN A 521 -21.04 -33.99 4.33
N ARG A 522 -21.83 -32.91 4.32
CA ARG A 522 -21.31 -31.54 4.27
C ARG A 522 -20.90 -30.99 5.62
N LEU A 523 -21.54 -31.42 6.70
CA LEU A 523 -21.31 -30.93 8.05
C LEU A 523 -20.90 -32.08 9.00
N PRO A 524 -19.79 -32.79 8.72
CA PRO A 524 -19.38 -33.93 9.54
C PRO A 524 -19.09 -33.52 10.99
N GLU A 525 -18.48 -32.36 11.22
CA GLU A 525 -18.15 -31.85 12.55
C GLU A 525 -19.41 -31.58 13.37
N VAL A 526 -20.36 -30.81 12.83
CA VAL A 526 -21.63 -30.49 13.51
C VAL A 526 -22.46 -31.76 13.75
N THR A 527 -22.52 -32.66 12.77
CA THR A 527 -23.35 -33.88 12.90
C THR A 527 -22.73 -34.93 13.81
N SER A 528 -21.43 -34.84 14.12
CA SER A 528 -20.77 -35.68 15.12
C SER A 528 -21.04 -35.24 16.57
N THR A 529 -21.36 -33.96 16.79
CA THR A 529 -21.61 -33.40 18.12
C THR A 529 -23.09 -33.41 18.52
N VAL A 530 -23.99 -33.69 17.58
CA VAL A 530 -25.44 -33.77 17.83
C VAL A 530 -26.02 -35.11 17.40
N ASN A 531 -27.12 -35.53 18.04
CA ASN A 531 -27.78 -36.79 17.71
C ASN A 531 -28.62 -36.69 16.41
N CYS A 532 -27.95 -36.63 15.24
CA CYS A 532 -28.59 -36.56 13.92
C CYS A 532 -29.04 -37.95 13.41
N ALA A 533 -30.08 -38.50 14.03
CA ALA A 533 -30.61 -39.85 13.78
C ALA A 533 -32.05 -39.87 13.21
N CYS A 534 -32.41 -38.87 12.40
CA CYS A 534 -33.77 -38.74 11.85
C CYS A 534 -34.17 -39.98 11.02
N VAL A 535 -35.36 -40.52 11.28
CA VAL A 535 -35.99 -41.61 10.54
C VAL A 535 -37.37 -41.14 10.08
N PHE A 536 -37.70 -41.35 8.81
CA PHE A 536 -38.96 -40.92 8.20
C PHE A 536 -39.60 -42.09 7.45
N ASP A 537 -40.92 -42.14 7.45
CA ASP A 537 -41.69 -43.03 6.59
C ASP A 537 -41.79 -42.40 5.19
N LEU A 538 -40.92 -42.85 4.28
CA LEU A 538 -40.78 -42.23 2.95
C LEU A 538 -41.72 -42.88 1.93
N PRO A 539 -42.48 -42.10 1.13
CA PRO A 539 -43.19 -42.62 -0.02
C PRO A 539 -42.20 -43.06 -1.12
N GLU A 540 -42.68 -43.87 -2.06
CA GLU A 540 -41.87 -44.43 -3.15
C GLU A 540 -41.22 -43.31 -3.99
N GLY A 541 -39.88 -43.28 -4.03
CA GLY A 541 -39.08 -42.23 -4.68
C GLY A 541 -38.79 -40.98 -3.84
N GLY A 542 -39.24 -40.93 -2.58
CA GLY A 542 -38.91 -39.86 -1.62
C GLY A 542 -37.51 -40.01 -1.01
N TYR A 543 -37.00 -38.95 -0.39
CA TYR A 543 -35.74 -38.94 0.34
C TYR A 543 -35.88 -38.18 1.67
N PRO A 544 -35.09 -38.54 2.70
CA PRO A 544 -35.20 -37.91 4.01
C PRO A 544 -34.67 -36.47 3.96
N SER A 545 -35.44 -35.53 4.51
CA SER A 545 -35.10 -34.10 4.60
C SER A 545 -35.62 -33.53 5.92
N PRO A 546 -34.94 -32.53 6.53
CA PRO A 546 -35.43 -31.89 7.75
C PRO A 546 -36.86 -31.33 7.62
N LEU A 547 -37.27 -30.92 6.43
CA LEU A 547 -38.61 -30.36 6.19
C LEU A 547 -39.75 -31.37 6.43
N LEU A 548 -39.46 -32.68 6.43
CA LEU A 548 -40.45 -33.71 6.73
C LEU A 548 -40.89 -33.68 8.21
N HIS A 549 -40.18 -32.97 9.09
CA HIS A 549 -40.64 -32.72 10.46
C HIS A 549 -41.86 -31.78 10.54
N LEU A 550 -42.24 -31.13 9.43
CA LEU A 550 -43.40 -30.21 9.35
C LEU A 550 -44.68 -30.89 8.82
N GLU A 551 -44.72 -32.22 8.66
CA GLU A 551 -45.80 -32.97 7.98
C GLU A 551 -47.14 -33.07 8.73
N SER A 552 -47.76 -31.92 9.02
CA SER A 552 -49.22 -31.78 8.94
C SER A 552 -49.68 -30.88 7.79
N THR A 553 -48.76 -30.16 7.12
CA THR A 553 -49.09 -29.14 6.09
C THR A 553 -48.48 -29.37 4.71
N PHE A 554 -47.48 -30.26 4.55
CA PHE A 554 -46.74 -30.38 3.28
C PHE A 554 -47.37 -31.32 2.24
N THR A 555 -48.39 -32.10 2.60
CA THR A 555 -49.02 -33.10 1.71
C THR A 555 -50.18 -32.57 0.86
N GLN A 556 -50.65 -31.32 1.04
CA GLN A 556 -51.81 -30.78 0.30
C GLN A 556 -51.48 -29.87 -0.90
N GLY A 557 -50.20 -29.64 -1.22
CA GLY A 557 -49.78 -28.73 -2.29
C GLY A 557 -49.44 -29.38 -3.65
N ARG A 558 -49.57 -30.70 -3.83
CA ARG A 558 -49.25 -31.36 -5.11
C ARG A 558 -50.49 -31.87 -5.82
N SER A 559 -51.23 -30.93 -6.42
CA SER A 559 -52.13 -31.24 -7.52
C SER A 559 -51.58 -30.63 -8.82
N GLN A 560 -51.21 -31.54 -9.71
CA GLN A 560 -51.16 -31.44 -11.17
C GLN A 560 -49.87 -30.97 -11.88
N SER A 561 -49.47 -31.86 -12.78
CA SER A 561 -48.32 -31.89 -13.71
C SER A 561 -46.94 -31.67 -13.10
N ALA A 562 -46.38 -32.74 -12.53
CA ALA A 562 -44.93 -32.90 -12.58
C ALA A 562 -44.54 -33.01 -14.06
N ASP A 563 -44.11 -31.91 -14.66
CA ASP A 563 -43.41 -31.95 -15.93
C ASP A 563 -42.10 -32.70 -15.68
N ARG A 564 -42.14 -34.02 -15.90
CA ARG A 564 -40.99 -34.93 -15.74
C ARG A 564 -39.85 -34.53 -16.67
N HIS A 565 -40.11 -33.66 -17.64
CA HIS A 565 -39.15 -33.22 -18.62
C HIS A 565 -38.56 -31.84 -18.30
N GLY A 566 -39.18 -30.99 -17.46
CA GLY A 566 -38.69 -29.65 -17.11
C GLY A 566 -37.21 -29.62 -16.67
N PRO A 567 -36.79 -30.42 -15.68
CA PRO A 567 -35.38 -30.48 -15.26
C PRO A 567 -34.44 -31.02 -16.35
N LEU A 568 -34.92 -31.90 -17.24
CA LEU A 568 -34.14 -32.41 -18.36
C LEU A 568 -34.03 -31.37 -19.49
N VAL A 569 -35.09 -30.60 -19.74
CA VAL A 569 -35.12 -29.49 -20.69
C VAL A 569 -34.24 -28.36 -20.18
N ASP A 570 -34.31 -27.99 -18.91
CA ASP A 570 -33.44 -26.96 -18.32
C ASP A 570 -31.96 -27.40 -18.35
N LYS A 571 -31.68 -28.66 -18.02
CA LYS A 571 -30.32 -29.21 -18.15
C LYS A 571 -29.85 -29.21 -19.60
N TYR A 572 -30.71 -29.58 -20.56
CA TYR A 572 -30.39 -29.54 -21.99
C TYR A 572 -30.14 -28.11 -22.48
N VAL A 573 -31.01 -27.16 -22.13
CA VAL A 573 -30.89 -25.74 -22.52
C VAL A 573 -29.63 -25.12 -21.92
N ASN A 574 -29.31 -25.40 -20.65
CA ASN A 574 -28.08 -24.93 -20.02
C ASN A 574 -26.84 -25.55 -20.67
N LEU A 575 -26.83 -26.85 -20.92
CA LEU A 575 -25.74 -27.51 -21.66
C LEU A 575 -25.63 -26.98 -23.10
N GLN A 576 -26.74 -26.63 -23.74
CA GLN A 576 -26.75 -26.05 -25.08
C GLN A 576 -26.21 -24.62 -25.07
N ARG A 577 -26.50 -23.83 -24.03
CA ARG A 577 -25.92 -22.49 -23.82
C ARG A 577 -24.42 -22.59 -23.53
N ASP A 578 -24.00 -23.50 -22.66
CA ASP A 578 -22.59 -23.75 -22.36
C ASP A 578 -21.84 -24.23 -23.60
N TYR A 579 -22.44 -25.13 -24.40
CA TYR A 579 -21.89 -25.56 -25.69
C TYR A 579 -21.72 -24.38 -26.66
N GLN A 580 -22.71 -23.49 -26.78
CA GLN A 580 -22.58 -22.30 -27.63
C GLN A 580 -21.58 -21.27 -27.08
N ARG A 581 -21.38 -21.21 -25.75
CA ARG A 581 -20.34 -20.39 -25.12
C ARG A 581 -18.95 -20.95 -25.42
N LEU A 582 -18.73 -22.23 -25.12
CA LEU A 582 -17.50 -22.95 -25.40
C LEU A 582 -17.16 -22.95 -26.89
N LYS A 583 -18.16 -23.05 -27.78
CA LYS A 583 -17.95 -22.95 -29.22
C LYS A 583 -17.44 -21.58 -29.65
N ARG A 584 -17.91 -20.49 -29.02
CA ARG A 584 -17.42 -19.13 -29.29
C ARG A 584 -16.03 -18.90 -28.70
N GLU A 585 -15.79 -19.37 -27.48
CA GLU A 585 -14.46 -19.32 -26.85
C GLU A 585 -13.44 -20.12 -27.68
N LEU A 586 -13.81 -21.30 -28.18
CA LEU A 586 -12.98 -22.11 -29.05
C LEU A 586 -12.71 -21.41 -30.38
N ALA A 587 -13.73 -20.84 -31.03
CA ALA A 587 -13.54 -20.10 -32.29
C ALA A 587 -12.60 -18.88 -32.11
N GLN A 588 -12.74 -18.15 -31.00
CA GLN A 588 -11.82 -17.05 -30.69
C GLN A 588 -10.39 -17.57 -30.48
N LEU A 589 -10.22 -18.68 -29.76
CA LEU A 589 -8.92 -19.29 -29.55
C LEU A 589 -8.32 -19.80 -30.88
N GLU A 590 -9.14 -20.35 -31.78
CA GLU A 590 -8.73 -20.75 -33.13
C GLU A 590 -8.28 -19.54 -33.96
N ASP A 591 -8.95 -18.40 -33.86
CA ASP A 591 -8.54 -17.15 -34.51
C ASP A 591 -7.20 -16.62 -33.93
N ASP A 592 -7.04 -16.66 -32.61
CA ASP A 592 -5.80 -16.25 -31.92
C ASP A 592 -4.63 -17.17 -32.30
N LEU A 593 -4.86 -18.48 -32.36
CA LEU A 593 -3.88 -19.47 -32.82
C LEU A 593 -3.57 -19.28 -34.31
N HIS A 594 -4.56 -18.92 -35.13
CA HIS A 594 -4.37 -18.66 -36.55
C HIS A 594 -3.49 -17.43 -36.77
N TYR A 595 -3.72 -16.37 -35.99
CA TYR A 595 -2.85 -15.20 -35.96
C TYR A 595 -1.44 -15.56 -35.50
N ALA A 596 -1.29 -16.38 -34.45
CA ALA A 596 0.02 -16.81 -33.95
C ALA A 596 0.82 -17.63 -34.99
N ILE A 597 0.20 -18.59 -35.68
CA ILE A 597 0.83 -19.39 -36.75
C ILE A 597 1.25 -18.49 -37.91
N THR A 598 0.35 -17.63 -38.38
CA THR A 598 0.59 -16.78 -39.55
C THR A 598 1.63 -15.69 -39.28
N SER A 599 1.64 -15.11 -38.08
CA SER A 599 2.62 -14.08 -37.68
C SER A 599 4.02 -14.64 -37.40
N ALA A 600 4.13 -15.92 -37.04
CA ALA A 600 5.39 -16.60 -36.80
C ALA A 600 6.01 -17.25 -38.05
N ASP A 601 5.30 -17.27 -39.19
CA ASP A 601 5.69 -17.98 -40.43
C ASP A 601 6.03 -19.47 -40.19
N GLN A 602 5.21 -20.13 -39.35
CA GLN A 602 5.35 -21.53 -38.97
C GLN A 602 4.16 -22.35 -39.47
N ASP A 603 4.37 -23.63 -39.81
CA ASP A 603 3.29 -24.54 -40.25
C ASP A 603 2.68 -25.37 -39.09
N GLU A 604 3.33 -25.38 -37.93
CA GLU A 604 2.89 -26.11 -36.73
C GLU A 604 3.31 -25.41 -35.42
N LEU A 605 2.49 -25.54 -34.36
CA LEU A 605 2.82 -25.07 -33.00
C LEU A 605 3.03 -26.27 -32.07
N ARG A 606 4.08 -26.22 -31.24
CA ARG A 606 4.39 -27.27 -30.25
C ARG A 606 4.38 -26.71 -28.84
N ALA A 607 3.54 -27.26 -27.97
CA ALA A 607 3.48 -26.87 -26.55
C ALA A 607 2.95 -28.01 -25.67
N GLY A 608 3.60 -28.25 -24.52
CA GLY A 608 3.09 -29.15 -23.48
C GLY A 608 2.89 -30.62 -23.91
N GLY A 609 3.65 -31.11 -24.90
CA GLY A 609 3.51 -32.47 -25.44
C GLY A 609 2.45 -32.61 -26.55
N TRP A 610 2.02 -31.50 -27.14
CA TRP A 610 1.04 -31.48 -28.24
C TRP A 610 1.61 -30.76 -29.46
N ILE A 611 1.28 -31.25 -30.65
CA ILE A 611 1.55 -30.63 -31.95
C ILE A 611 0.22 -30.17 -32.53
N LEU A 612 0.13 -28.90 -32.89
CA LEU A 612 -1.03 -28.30 -33.54
C LEU A 612 -0.69 -27.96 -34.99
N ARG A 613 -1.32 -28.62 -35.95
CA ARG A 613 -1.12 -28.40 -37.40
C ARG A 613 -2.36 -27.83 -38.05
N ARG A 614 -2.18 -27.05 -39.10
CA ARG A 614 -3.29 -26.54 -39.93
C ARG A 614 -3.51 -27.44 -41.14
N ASP A 615 -4.76 -27.89 -41.34
CA ASP A 615 -5.13 -28.62 -42.56
C ASP A 615 -5.36 -27.66 -43.75
N GLY A 616 -5.45 -28.21 -44.96
CA GLY A 616 -5.64 -27.42 -46.20
C GLY A 616 -6.99 -26.67 -46.28
N GLU A 617 -7.91 -26.91 -45.35
CA GLU A 617 -9.18 -26.19 -45.22
C GLU A 617 -9.16 -25.15 -44.08
N GLY A 618 -8.01 -25.01 -43.39
CA GLY A 618 -7.77 -24.02 -42.35
C GLY A 618 -8.17 -24.45 -40.95
N ARG A 619 -8.48 -25.73 -40.70
CA ARG A 619 -8.80 -26.26 -39.36
C ARG A 619 -7.55 -26.76 -38.65
N PHE A 620 -7.56 -26.74 -37.32
CA PHE A 620 -6.47 -27.26 -36.51
C PHE A 620 -6.62 -28.77 -36.26
N GLN A 621 -5.54 -29.52 -36.49
CA GLN A 621 -5.37 -30.91 -36.07
C GLN A 621 -4.44 -30.95 -34.86
N VAL A 622 -4.89 -31.63 -33.80
CA VAL A 622 -4.13 -31.82 -32.56
C VAL A 622 -3.55 -33.23 -32.58
N GLU A 623 -2.24 -33.33 -32.52
CA GLU A 623 -1.49 -34.59 -32.35
C GLU A 623 -0.76 -34.58 -31.01
N VAL A 624 -0.57 -35.75 -30.40
CA VAL A 624 0.30 -35.90 -29.22
C VAL A 624 1.74 -36.02 -29.71
N ASP A 625 2.63 -35.18 -29.19
CA ASP A 625 4.07 -35.26 -29.45
C ASP A 625 4.65 -36.45 -28.66
N LEU A 626 4.84 -37.58 -29.32
CA LEU A 626 5.35 -38.81 -28.70
C LEU A 626 6.88 -38.85 -28.58
N GLY A 627 7.58 -37.78 -28.99
CA GLY A 627 9.04 -37.67 -28.98
C GLY A 627 9.68 -37.96 -30.32
#